data_AF-T1EFA7-F1
#
_entry.id   AF-T1EFA7-F1
#
_cell.length_a   1.000
_cell.length_b   1.000
_cell.length_c   1.000
_cell.angle_alpha   90.00
_cell.angle_beta   90.00
_cell.angle_gamma   90.00
#
_symmetry.space_group_name_H-M   'P 1'
#
loop_
_entity.id
_entity.type
_entity.pdbx_description
1 polymer ?
#
loop_
_entity_poly.entity_id
_entity_poly.type
_entity_poly.pdbx_seq_one_letter_code
_entity_poly.pdbx_strand_id
1 'polypeptide(L)'
;MADDEDLDFYECIRCSSAFHITGVCLASGSKYLAGQFVVCSRHFNPSPKTNPLHARFGVTWCFSCEKGGGNMLNCESCPAAYHSTCLNVAGADKKGSQQTTLTGLENWKCPDCSAGVHPLYGDIVWVKFGSYRWWPAQIYWPYEVPQNISDLPHDVGEFPVCFFGSRDYLWLNRKRVFPFKKGDKCCKDSSKRSGGKLFDKAIKEALALYNSMQSDPTQSYQQSSLLKNKRRSSKKKNNNK
;
A
#
# COMPACT_ATOMS: atom_id res chain seq x y z
N MET A 1 -14.99 7.43 36.06
CA MET A 1 -14.38 6.10 35.89
C MET A 1 -14.45 5.86 34.40
N ALA A 2 -13.33 6.00 33.72
CA ALA A 2 -13.26 5.83 32.26
C ALA A 2 -13.49 4.34 31.97
N ASP A 3 -14.50 4.05 31.18
CA ASP A 3 -14.76 2.71 30.70
C ASP A 3 -13.55 2.24 29.89
N ASP A 4 -12.86 1.21 30.40
CA ASP A 4 -11.93 0.38 29.65
C ASP A 4 -12.72 -0.28 28.51
N GLU A 5 -12.89 0.43 27.39
CA GLU A 5 -13.16 -0.26 26.13
C GLU A 5 -11.90 -1.06 25.81
N ASP A 6 -11.96 -2.37 26.06
CA ASP A 6 -11.03 -3.38 25.57
C ASP A 6 -10.74 -3.09 24.08
N LEU A 7 -9.64 -2.36 23.82
CA LEU A 7 -9.18 -2.08 22.48
C LEU A 7 -8.69 -3.40 21.91
N ASP A 8 -9.57 -4.13 21.24
CA ASP A 8 -9.17 -5.38 20.63
C ASP A 8 -8.06 -5.11 19.60
N PHE A 9 -6.96 -5.86 19.71
CA PHE A 9 -5.83 -5.81 18.79
C PHE A 9 -5.75 -7.08 17.94
N TYR A 10 -5.14 -6.97 16.77
CA TYR A 10 -4.58 -8.10 16.04
C TYR A 10 -3.11 -8.26 16.39
N GLU A 11 -2.70 -9.47 16.78
CA GLU A 11 -1.30 -9.81 17.05
C GLU A 11 -0.67 -10.57 15.90
N CYS A 12 0.55 -10.17 15.51
CA CYS A 12 1.30 -10.91 14.52
C CYS A 12 1.91 -12.18 15.13
N ILE A 13 1.64 -13.36 14.57
CA ILE A 13 2.24 -14.61 15.09
C ILE A 13 3.73 -14.80 14.71
N ARG A 14 4.28 -13.89 13.88
CA ARG A 14 5.67 -13.96 13.41
C ARG A 14 6.56 -12.80 13.91
N CYS A 15 6.00 -11.82 14.61
CA CYS A 15 6.75 -10.76 15.28
C CYS A 15 5.94 -10.13 16.41
N SER A 16 6.57 -9.34 17.29
CA SER A 16 5.95 -8.74 18.48
C SER A 16 4.97 -7.59 18.20
N SER A 17 4.39 -7.53 17.01
CA SER A 17 3.62 -6.35 16.58
C SER A 17 2.13 -6.56 16.71
N ALA A 18 1.47 -5.54 17.27
CA ALA A 18 0.03 -5.46 17.43
C ALA A 18 -0.56 -4.33 16.58
N PHE A 19 -1.82 -4.49 16.17
CA PHE A 19 -2.53 -3.54 15.32
C PHE A 19 -3.96 -3.36 15.80
N HIS A 20 -4.47 -2.13 15.86
CA HIS A 20 -5.87 -1.91 16.22
C HIS A 20 -6.83 -2.62 15.26
N ILE A 21 -7.88 -3.25 15.78
CA ILE A 21 -8.92 -3.91 14.96
C ILE A 21 -9.73 -2.91 14.12
N THR A 22 -9.68 -1.62 14.45
CA THR A 22 -10.38 -0.53 13.73
C THR A 22 -10.02 -0.44 12.25
N GLY A 23 -8.98 -1.14 11.78
CA GLY A 23 -8.64 -1.29 10.36
C GLY A 23 -7.73 -0.19 9.81
N VAL A 24 -7.44 0.83 10.62
CA VAL A 24 -6.58 1.97 10.26
C VAL A 24 -5.08 1.69 10.45
N CYS A 25 -4.71 0.68 11.25
CA CYS A 25 -3.30 0.41 11.56
C CYS A 25 -2.74 -0.83 10.86
N LEU A 26 -3.61 -1.73 10.38
CA LEU A 26 -3.20 -3.00 9.79
C LEU A 26 -3.01 -2.84 8.28
N ALA A 27 -1.75 -2.81 7.85
CA ALA A 27 -1.37 -2.67 6.45
C ALA A 27 -2.00 -3.74 5.54
N SER A 28 -2.35 -3.34 4.32
CA SER A 28 -2.76 -4.28 3.26
C SER A 28 -1.70 -5.33 2.99
N GLY A 29 -2.16 -6.52 2.60
CA GLY A 29 -1.34 -7.71 2.45
C GLY A 29 -1.00 -8.41 3.76
N SER A 30 -1.52 -7.93 4.90
CA SER A 30 -1.54 -8.74 6.11
C SER A 30 -2.56 -9.89 5.95
N LYS A 31 -2.18 -11.10 6.36
CA LYS A 31 -3.03 -12.28 6.28
C LYS A 31 -3.74 -12.51 7.61
N TYR A 32 -5.07 -12.50 7.57
CA TYR A 32 -5.90 -12.75 8.73
C TYR A 32 -5.96 -14.25 9.01
N LEU A 33 -5.78 -14.62 10.28
CA LEU A 33 -5.95 -15.97 10.77
C LEU A 33 -7.23 -16.04 11.61
N ALA A 34 -7.45 -17.18 12.27
CA ALA A 34 -8.55 -17.31 13.21
C ALA A 34 -8.33 -16.39 14.44
N GLY A 35 -9.42 -15.84 14.97
CA GLY A 35 -9.40 -15.01 16.18
C GLY A 35 -8.76 -13.62 15.96
N GLN A 36 -7.86 -13.26 16.88
CA GLN A 36 -7.13 -11.99 16.92
C GLN A 36 -5.70 -12.14 16.39
N PHE A 37 -5.43 -13.17 15.58
CA PHE A 37 -4.10 -13.42 15.04
C PHE A 37 -3.99 -13.05 13.56
N VAL A 38 -2.83 -12.50 13.18
CA VAL A 38 -2.48 -12.16 11.80
C VAL A 38 -1.05 -12.57 11.48
N VAL A 39 -0.70 -12.59 10.20
CA VAL A 39 0.68 -12.46 9.73
C VAL A 39 0.79 -11.11 9.04
N CYS A 40 1.52 -10.16 9.63
CA CYS A 40 1.61 -8.81 9.08
C CYS A 40 2.45 -8.74 7.79
N SER A 41 2.20 -7.72 6.98
CA SER A 41 2.86 -7.51 5.68
C SER A 41 4.38 -7.33 5.74
N ARG A 42 4.97 -7.11 6.94
CA ARG A 42 6.44 -7.12 7.13
C ARG A 42 7.08 -8.49 6.88
N HIS A 43 6.28 -9.56 6.88
CA HIS A 43 6.74 -10.92 6.57
C HIS A 43 6.57 -11.29 5.10
N PHE A 44 6.43 -10.30 4.20
CA PHE A 44 6.49 -10.53 2.77
C PHE A 44 7.84 -11.13 2.39
N ASN A 45 7.83 -12.31 1.78
CA ASN A 45 9.02 -12.97 1.28
C ASN A 45 9.01 -12.95 -0.25
N PRO A 46 9.62 -11.93 -0.89
CA PRO A 46 9.56 -11.79 -2.34
C PRO A 46 10.29 -12.95 -3.02
N SER A 47 9.64 -13.51 -4.03
CA SER A 47 10.20 -14.54 -4.91
C SER A 47 10.28 -14.07 -6.36
N PRO A 48 11.22 -13.16 -6.74
CA PRO A 48 11.29 -12.60 -8.09
C PRO A 48 11.54 -13.62 -9.20
N LYS A 49 12.13 -14.77 -8.86
CA LYS A 49 12.40 -15.87 -9.79
C LYS A 49 11.12 -16.55 -10.29
N THR A 50 10.10 -16.65 -9.44
CA THR A 50 8.82 -17.29 -9.75
C THR A 50 7.75 -16.28 -10.14
N ASN A 51 7.78 -15.08 -9.55
CA ASN A 51 6.85 -14.01 -9.85
C ASN A 51 7.63 -12.70 -10.12
N PRO A 52 7.74 -12.25 -11.39
CA PRO A 52 8.39 -10.99 -11.73
C PRO A 52 7.77 -9.76 -11.03
N LEU A 53 6.51 -9.86 -10.59
CA LEU A 53 5.87 -8.80 -9.81
C LEU A 53 6.47 -8.65 -8.40
N HIS A 54 7.22 -9.65 -7.90
CA HIS A 54 7.97 -9.55 -6.64
C HIS A 54 9.31 -8.80 -6.77
N ALA A 55 9.79 -8.58 -8.00
CA ALA A 55 10.99 -7.77 -8.23
C ALA A 55 10.77 -6.31 -7.82
N ARG A 56 11.80 -5.67 -7.26
CA ARG A 56 11.76 -4.23 -6.96
C ARG A 56 11.53 -3.44 -8.25
N PHE A 57 10.62 -2.48 -8.18
CA PHE A 57 10.45 -1.49 -9.23
C PHE A 57 11.20 -0.22 -8.82
N GLY A 58 12.30 0.08 -9.52
CA GLY A 58 13.06 1.31 -9.32
C GLY A 58 12.43 2.45 -10.09
N VAL A 59 11.88 3.44 -9.40
CA VAL A 59 11.51 4.71 -10.05
C VAL A 59 12.77 5.50 -10.42
N THR A 60 12.69 6.26 -11.50
CA THR A 60 13.79 7.10 -12.01
C THR A 60 13.59 8.59 -11.71
N TRP A 61 12.71 8.91 -10.77
CA TRP A 61 12.35 10.27 -10.38
C TRP A 61 12.23 10.40 -8.87
N CYS A 62 12.48 11.61 -8.36
CA CYS A 62 12.46 11.93 -6.94
C CYS A 62 11.05 12.30 -6.45
N PHE A 63 10.57 11.63 -5.41
CA PHE A 63 9.25 11.85 -4.79
C PHE A 63 9.06 13.22 -4.12
N SER A 64 10.15 13.97 -3.93
CA SER A 64 10.10 15.33 -3.38
C SER A 64 10.07 16.40 -4.47
N CYS A 65 10.92 16.31 -5.49
CA CYS A 65 11.07 17.37 -6.50
C CYS A 65 10.51 17.02 -7.89
N GLU A 66 9.99 15.81 -8.06
CA GLU A 66 9.43 15.27 -9.33
C GLU A 66 10.43 15.20 -10.50
N LYS A 67 11.73 15.42 -10.27
CA LYS A 67 12.78 15.39 -11.30
C LYS A 67 13.52 14.05 -11.31
N GLY A 68 13.93 13.62 -12.49
CA GLY A 68 14.86 12.50 -12.68
C GLY A 68 16.33 12.92 -12.68
N GLY A 69 17.21 11.92 -12.81
CA GLY A 69 18.66 12.10 -12.84
C GLY A 69 19.29 12.30 -11.45
N GLY A 70 20.62 12.37 -11.38
CA GLY A 70 21.37 12.52 -10.13
C GLY A 70 21.41 11.25 -9.26
N ASN A 71 22.07 11.35 -8.10
CA ASN A 71 22.14 10.24 -7.14
C ASN A 71 20.84 10.16 -6.34
N MET A 72 20.13 9.03 -6.46
CA MET A 72 18.86 8.78 -5.79
C MET A 72 18.98 7.63 -4.80
N LEU A 73 18.38 7.81 -3.63
CA LEU A 73 18.22 6.79 -2.61
C LEU A 73 16.89 6.08 -2.83
N ASN A 74 16.93 4.78 -3.14
CA ASN A 74 15.74 3.95 -3.31
C ASN A 74 15.34 3.32 -1.98
N CYS A 75 14.07 3.46 -1.61
CA CYS A 75 13.53 2.81 -0.43
C CYS A 75 13.56 1.27 -0.58
N GLU A 76 13.87 0.57 0.51
CA GLU A 76 13.86 -0.89 0.53
C GLU A 76 12.43 -1.48 0.49
N SER A 77 11.46 -0.75 1.01
CA SER A 77 10.12 -1.25 1.35
C SER A 77 8.97 -0.71 0.48
N CYS A 78 9.23 0.25 -0.41
CA CYS A 78 8.24 0.87 -1.29
C CYS A 78 8.93 1.41 -2.57
N PRO A 79 8.19 1.83 -3.61
CA PRO A 79 8.79 2.32 -4.85
C PRO A 79 9.40 3.73 -4.72
N ALA A 80 9.33 4.39 -3.56
CA ALA A 80 9.78 5.76 -3.41
C ALA A 80 11.31 5.89 -3.56
N ALA A 81 11.74 6.91 -4.29
CA ALA A 81 13.13 7.33 -4.38
C ALA A 81 13.26 8.83 -4.17
N TYR A 82 14.37 9.27 -3.59
CA TYR A 82 14.63 10.68 -3.31
C TYR A 82 16.08 11.02 -3.62
N HIS A 83 16.33 12.23 -4.09
CA HIS A 83 17.70 12.77 -4.06
C HIS A 83 18.15 12.92 -2.61
N SER A 84 19.43 12.64 -2.33
CA SER A 84 20.01 12.86 -1.00
C SER A 84 19.82 14.31 -0.53
N THR A 85 19.89 15.27 -1.45
CA THR A 85 19.69 16.70 -1.18
C THR A 85 18.23 17.07 -0.92
N CYS A 86 17.26 16.36 -1.50
CA CYS A 86 15.84 16.67 -1.33
C CYS A 86 15.27 16.23 0.02
N LEU A 87 15.96 15.35 0.75
CA LEU A 87 15.47 14.84 2.03
C LEU A 87 15.71 15.78 3.21
N ASN A 88 16.40 16.93 3.02
CA ASN A 88 16.73 17.88 4.09
C ASN A 88 17.16 17.20 5.40
N VAL A 89 18.02 16.17 5.29
CA VAL A 89 18.55 15.48 6.46
C VAL A 89 19.55 16.43 7.11
N ALA A 90 19.07 17.32 7.99
CA ALA A 90 19.88 17.99 8.99
C ALA A 90 20.52 16.87 9.83
N GLY A 91 21.83 16.71 9.71
CA GLY A 91 22.57 15.50 10.10
C GLY A 91 23.63 15.08 9.07
N ALA A 92 23.62 15.62 7.85
CA ALA A 92 24.75 15.55 6.91
C ALA A 92 25.71 16.76 7.05
N ASP A 93 25.69 17.42 8.20
CA ASP A 93 26.59 18.51 8.57
C ASP A 93 27.96 17.96 8.96
N LYS A 94 28.90 18.15 8.05
CA LYS A 94 30.20 18.77 8.34
C LYS A 94 30.81 18.42 9.71
N LYS A 95 31.20 17.15 9.90
CA LYS A 95 32.43 16.68 10.59
C LYS A 95 32.26 15.22 11.02
N GLY A 96 32.93 14.31 10.29
CA GLY A 96 33.64 13.22 10.95
C GLY A 96 32.86 12.05 11.58
N SER A 97 31.60 11.78 11.22
CA SER A 97 31.02 10.45 11.46
C SER A 97 30.41 9.90 10.18
N GLN A 98 31.24 9.11 9.50
CA GLN A 98 30.91 8.18 8.44
C GLN A 98 30.53 8.84 7.11
N GLN A 99 31.59 9.27 6.43
CA GLN A 99 31.71 9.12 4.99
C GLN A 99 31.60 7.63 4.60
N THR A 100 30.42 7.05 4.77
CA THR A 100 30.06 5.83 4.06
C THR A 100 29.69 6.26 2.66
N THR A 101 30.47 5.81 1.68
CA THR A 101 30.15 5.85 0.26
C THR A 101 28.64 5.66 0.06
N LEU A 102 27.96 6.65 -0.53
CA LEU A 102 26.51 6.73 -0.76
C LEU A 102 25.92 5.57 -1.60
N THR A 103 26.71 4.55 -1.88
CA THR A 103 26.40 3.29 -2.55
C THR A 103 26.09 2.13 -1.59
N GLY A 104 26.04 2.36 -0.26
CA GLY A 104 26.10 1.27 0.74
C GLY A 104 25.16 1.33 1.95
N LEU A 105 23.98 1.96 1.87
CA LEU A 105 22.91 1.75 2.87
C LEU A 105 21.96 0.68 2.36
N GLU A 106 22.33 -0.60 2.55
CA GLU A 106 21.60 -1.74 1.98
C GLU A 106 20.10 -1.78 2.38
N ASN A 107 19.71 -1.09 3.46
CA ASN A 107 18.36 -1.12 4.03
C ASN A 107 17.76 0.28 4.30
N TRP A 108 18.08 1.29 3.49
CA TRP A 108 17.48 2.63 3.68
C TRP A 108 15.96 2.62 3.48
N LYS A 109 15.24 3.32 4.37
CA LYS A 109 13.78 3.49 4.34
C LYS A 109 13.42 4.96 4.21
N CYS A 110 12.46 5.26 3.34
CA CYS A 110 11.94 6.62 3.18
C CYS A 110 11.17 7.09 4.43
N PRO A 111 10.94 8.42 4.60
CA PRO A 111 10.22 8.96 5.76
C PRO A 111 8.88 8.27 6.03
N ASP A 112 8.07 8.04 4.99
CA ASP A 112 6.79 7.34 5.11
C ASP A 112 6.95 5.90 5.61
N CYS A 113 7.94 5.16 5.10
CA CYS A 113 8.21 3.79 5.55
C CYS A 113 8.75 3.73 6.98
N SER A 114 9.59 4.69 7.37
CA SER A 114 10.12 4.80 8.73
C SER A 114 9.05 5.21 9.73
N ALA A 115 8.07 6.01 9.30
CA ALA A 115 6.90 6.39 10.09
C ALA A 115 5.81 5.29 10.14
N GLY A 116 6.00 4.16 9.44
CA GLY A 116 5.00 3.08 9.41
C GLY A 116 3.76 3.41 8.57
N VAL A 117 3.87 4.34 7.62
CA VAL A 117 2.79 4.66 6.67
C VAL A 117 2.78 3.59 5.58
N HIS A 118 1.82 2.67 5.66
CA HIS A 118 1.63 1.57 4.72
C HIS A 118 0.30 1.73 3.99
N PRO A 119 0.20 1.25 2.73
CA PRO A 119 -1.10 1.19 2.05
C PRO A 119 -2.09 0.37 2.88
N LEU A 120 -3.29 0.90 3.02
CA LEU A 120 -4.43 0.30 3.70
C LEU A 120 -5.48 -0.17 2.70
N TYR A 121 -6.36 -1.06 3.14
CA TYR A 121 -7.49 -1.48 2.32
C TYR A 121 -8.45 -0.29 2.17
N GLY A 122 -8.92 -0.06 0.96
CA GLY A 122 -9.71 1.11 0.58
C GLY A 122 -8.87 2.26 0.01
N ASP A 123 -7.55 2.27 0.21
CA ASP A 123 -6.69 3.34 -0.29
C ASP A 123 -6.67 3.40 -1.82
N ILE A 124 -6.62 4.64 -2.32
CA ILE A 124 -6.39 4.95 -3.72
C ILE A 124 -4.88 5.05 -3.94
N VAL A 125 -4.36 4.27 -4.88
CA VAL A 125 -2.94 4.16 -5.14
C VAL A 125 -2.62 4.27 -6.62
N TRP A 126 -1.42 4.76 -6.91
CA TRP A 126 -0.78 4.58 -8.21
C TRP A 126 -0.13 3.21 -8.25
N VAL A 127 -0.35 2.49 -9.35
CA VAL A 127 0.14 1.14 -9.55
C VAL A 127 1.05 1.06 -10.77
N LYS A 128 2.17 0.34 -10.62
CA LYS A 128 3.06 -0.03 -11.73
C LYS A 128 3.14 -1.52 -11.94
N PHE A 129 2.64 -1.98 -13.09
CA PHE A 129 2.80 -3.34 -13.55
C PHE A 129 3.30 -3.36 -15.00
N GLY A 130 4.22 -4.27 -15.30
CA GLY A 130 4.84 -4.38 -16.62
C GLY A 130 5.40 -3.07 -17.18
N SER A 131 5.26 -2.90 -18.49
CA SER A 131 5.69 -1.71 -19.24
C SER A 131 4.60 -0.64 -19.38
N TYR A 132 3.44 -0.81 -18.75
CA TYR A 132 2.35 0.17 -18.81
C TYR A 132 2.71 1.43 -18.02
N ARG A 133 2.07 2.56 -18.35
CA ARG A 133 2.17 3.77 -17.53
C ARG A 133 1.66 3.49 -16.10
N TRP A 134 2.00 4.37 -15.17
CA TRP A 134 1.37 4.37 -13.85
C TRP A 134 -0.15 4.51 -14.01
N TRP A 135 -0.90 3.64 -13.35
CA TRP A 135 -2.36 3.59 -13.44
C TRP A 135 -2.99 3.74 -12.06
N PRO A 136 -4.07 4.52 -11.90
CA PRO A 136 -4.75 4.64 -10.61
C PRO A 136 -5.56 3.37 -10.31
N ALA A 137 -5.51 2.89 -9.08
CA ALA A 137 -6.28 1.75 -8.61
C ALA A 137 -6.73 1.94 -7.15
N GLN A 138 -7.68 1.13 -6.71
CA GLN A 138 -8.08 1.04 -5.31
C GLN A 138 -7.68 -0.33 -4.74
N ILE A 139 -7.18 -0.34 -3.50
CA ILE A 139 -6.87 -1.59 -2.79
C ILE A 139 -8.16 -2.14 -2.19
N TYR A 140 -8.45 -3.42 -2.42
CA TYR A 140 -9.63 -4.08 -1.89
C TYR A 140 -9.26 -5.17 -0.89
N TRP A 141 -10.20 -5.48 -0.01
CA TRP A 141 -10.08 -6.66 0.82
C TRP A 141 -10.23 -7.94 -0.02
N PRO A 142 -9.49 -9.03 0.28
CA PRO A 142 -9.60 -10.29 -0.46
C PRO A 142 -11.02 -10.88 -0.53
N TYR A 143 -11.86 -10.59 0.46
CA TYR A 143 -13.27 -11.06 0.49
C TYR A 143 -14.25 -10.12 -0.22
N GLU A 144 -13.81 -8.92 -0.66
CA GLU A 144 -14.65 -7.96 -1.40
C GLU A 144 -14.50 -8.09 -2.91
N VAL A 145 -13.43 -8.73 -3.36
CA VAL A 145 -13.20 -9.00 -4.79
C VAL A 145 -13.98 -10.23 -5.25
N PRO A 146 -14.27 -10.37 -6.56
CA PRO A 146 -14.90 -11.57 -7.10
C PRO A 146 -14.15 -12.85 -6.70
N GLN A 147 -14.88 -13.94 -6.47
CA GLN A 147 -14.32 -15.19 -5.95
C GLN A 147 -13.17 -15.73 -6.82
N ASN A 148 -13.31 -15.66 -8.15
CA ASN A 148 -12.28 -16.06 -9.09
C ASN A 148 -10.97 -15.26 -9.00
N ILE A 149 -11.02 -14.05 -8.42
CA ILE A 149 -9.84 -13.23 -8.12
C ILE A 149 -9.31 -13.57 -6.72
N SER A 150 -10.20 -13.76 -5.75
CA SER A 150 -9.84 -14.13 -4.37
C SER A 150 -9.06 -15.46 -4.31
N ASP A 151 -9.47 -16.43 -5.13
CA ASP A 151 -8.88 -17.77 -5.20
C ASP A 151 -7.55 -17.83 -5.96
N LEU A 152 -7.13 -16.74 -6.61
CA LEU A 152 -5.82 -16.69 -7.27
C LEU A 152 -4.71 -16.89 -6.22
N PRO A 153 -3.64 -17.65 -6.53
CA PRO A 153 -2.51 -17.81 -5.63
C PRO A 153 -1.92 -16.46 -5.23
N HIS A 154 -1.81 -16.22 -3.92
CA HIS A 154 -1.25 -15.01 -3.35
C HIS A 154 -0.61 -15.31 -1.99
N ASP A 155 0.42 -14.53 -1.65
CA ASP A 155 1.19 -14.67 -0.42
C ASP A 155 0.99 -13.50 0.55
N VAL A 156 1.49 -13.67 1.79
CA VAL A 156 1.58 -12.58 2.77
C VAL A 156 2.36 -11.42 2.16
N GLY A 157 1.81 -10.21 2.21
CA GLY A 157 2.39 -9.01 1.61
C GLY A 157 1.77 -8.62 0.26
N GLU A 158 0.97 -9.50 -0.32
CA GLU A 158 0.20 -9.23 -1.53
C GLU A 158 -1.25 -8.88 -1.20
N PHE A 159 -1.83 -7.98 -1.99
CA PHE A 159 -3.22 -7.53 -1.86
C PHE A 159 -3.81 -7.29 -3.25
N PRO A 160 -5.13 -7.48 -3.42
CA PRO A 160 -5.76 -7.23 -4.69
C PRO A 160 -5.99 -5.74 -4.89
N VAL A 161 -5.63 -5.25 -6.07
CA VAL A 161 -5.96 -3.91 -6.54
C VAL A 161 -6.99 -4.01 -7.66
N CYS A 162 -7.92 -3.06 -7.72
CA CYS A 162 -8.87 -2.89 -8.82
C CYS A 162 -8.53 -1.61 -9.58
N PHE A 163 -8.23 -1.73 -10.86
CA PHE A 163 -7.88 -0.59 -11.70
C PHE A 163 -9.12 0.25 -12.02
N PHE A 164 -9.02 1.57 -11.82
CA PHE A 164 -10.09 2.46 -12.24
C PHE A 164 -10.24 2.44 -13.77
N GLY A 165 -11.45 2.70 -14.27
CA GLY A 165 -11.77 2.66 -15.69
C GLY A 165 -11.99 1.25 -16.24
N SER A 166 -10.98 0.37 -16.19
CA SER A 166 -11.06 -1.00 -16.75
C SER A 166 -11.75 -2.00 -15.82
N ARG A 167 -11.67 -1.77 -14.50
CA ARG A 167 -12.22 -2.66 -13.45
C ARG A 167 -11.58 -4.06 -13.44
N ASP A 168 -10.36 -4.17 -13.96
CA ASP A 168 -9.56 -5.38 -13.86
C ASP A 168 -8.93 -5.47 -12.47
N TYR A 169 -8.69 -6.70 -12.02
CA TYR A 169 -8.03 -6.97 -10.74
C TYR A 169 -6.63 -7.55 -10.93
N LEU A 170 -5.73 -7.22 -10.01
CA LEU A 170 -4.41 -7.82 -9.95
C LEU A 170 -3.93 -7.93 -8.51
N TRP A 171 -3.29 -9.04 -8.16
CA TRP A 171 -2.57 -9.18 -6.90
C TRP A 171 -1.20 -8.54 -7.02
N LEU A 172 -0.90 -7.62 -6.11
CA LEU A 172 0.35 -6.87 -6.09
C LEU A 172 0.87 -6.69 -4.67
N ASN A 173 2.13 -6.31 -4.56
CA ASN A 173 2.77 -5.98 -3.30
C ASN A 173 3.06 -4.49 -3.18
N ARG A 174 3.38 -4.06 -1.95
CA ARG A 174 3.70 -2.67 -1.59
C ARG A 174 4.78 -2.03 -2.46
N LYS A 175 5.74 -2.80 -3.01
CA LYS A 175 6.87 -2.25 -3.79
C LYS A 175 6.46 -1.77 -5.19
N ARG A 176 5.19 -1.95 -5.58
CA ARG A 176 4.63 -1.53 -6.87
C ARG A 176 3.55 -0.47 -6.76
N VAL A 177 3.27 0.00 -5.55
CA VAL A 177 2.20 0.95 -5.30
C VAL A 177 2.70 2.12 -4.45
N PHE A 178 2.13 3.30 -4.69
CA PHE A 178 2.28 4.45 -3.80
C PHE A 178 0.98 5.25 -3.73
N PRO A 179 0.75 6.02 -2.65
CA PRO A 179 -0.50 6.76 -2.45
C PRO A 179 -0.80 7.71 -3.61
N PHE A 180 -2.07 7.74 -4.04
CA PHE A 180 -2.54 8.69 -5.03
C PHE A 180 -2.73 10.09 -4.41
N LYS A 181 -2.17 11.13 -5.03
CA LYS A 181 -2.42 12.52 -4.63
C LYS A 181 -2.96 13.34 -5.81
N LYS A 182 -3.87 14.26 -5.49
CA LYS A 182 -4.43 15.19 -6.48
C LYS A 182 -3.31 16.09 -7.01
N GLY A 183 -3.09 16.04 -8.32
CA GLY A 183 -2.10 16.88 -9.00
C GLY A 183 -0.74 16.23 -9.21
N ASP A 184 -0.56 14.94 -8.86
CA ASP A 184 0.64 14.18 -9.18
C ASP A 184 0.99 14.28 -10.67
N LYS A 185 2.20 14.76 -10.98
CA LYS A 185 2.69 14.88 -12.37
C LYS A 185 3.62 13.75 -12.77
N CYS A 186 4.15 13.04 -11.78
CA CYS A 186 5.10 11.95 -11.93
C CYS A 186 4.60 10.76 -12.79
N CYS A 187 3.28 10.68 -13.01
CA CYS A 187 2.62 9.68 -13.82
C CYS A 187 2.40 10.10 -15.28
N LYS A 188 2.90 11.27 -15.72
CA LYS A 188 2.93 11.70 -17.13
C LYS A 188 4.04 10.96 -17.89
N ASP A 189 4.01 9.63 -17.83
CA ASP A 189 4.85 8.81 -18.68
C ASP A 189 4.40 9.03 -20.13
N SER A 190 5.34 9.45 -20.99
CA SER A 190 5.13 9.83 -22.39
C SER A 190 4.66 8.68 -23.30
N SER A 191 4.39 7.50 -22.73
CA SER A 191 3.93 6.30 -23.43
C SER A 191 2.58 6.53 -24.12
N LYS A 192 2.67 6.85 -25.42
CA LYS A 192 1.56 7.06 -26.37
C LYS A 192 0.72 5.82 -26.70
N ARG A 193 0.92 4.67 -26.03
CA ARG A 193 0.14 3.48 -26.37
C ARG A 193 -1.33 3.62 -25.95
N SER A 194 -2.18 3.26 -26.90
CA SER A 194 -3.65 3.29 -26.93
C SER A 194 -4.30 3.06 -25.57
N GLY A 195 -5.06 4.05 -25.11
CA GLY A 195 -5.74 4.00 -23.81
C GLY A 195 -6.15 5.36 -23.24
N GLY A 196 -5.90 6.47 -23.96
CA GLY A 196 -6.16 7.84 -23.47
C GLY A 196 -7.55 8.02 -22.86
N LYS A 197 -8.62 7.64 -23.57
CA LYS A 197 -9.99 7.75 -23.05
C LYS A 197 -10.25 6.91 -21.79
N LEU A 198 -9.70 5.69 -21.74
CA LEU A 198 -9.85 4.80 -20.59
C LEU A 198 -9.04 5.33 -19.39
N PHE A 199 -7.87 5.89 -19.65
CA PHE A 199 -7.03 6.54 -18.65
C PHE A 199 -7.71 7.79 -18.10
N ASP A 200 -8.26 8.65 -18.94
CA ASP A 200 -8.98 9.86 -18.52
C ASP A 200 -10.21 9.48 -17.67
N LYS A 201 -10.93 8.43 -18.07
CA LYS A 201 -12.01 7.85 -17.26
C LYS A 201 -11.49 7.35 -15.92
N ALA A 202 -10.38 6.60 -15.90
CA ALA A 202 -9.78 6.08 -14.68
C ALA A 202 -9.36 7.19 -13.71
N ILE A 203 -8.75 8.26 -14.22
CA ILE A 203 -8.37 9.44 -13.44
C ILE A 203 -9.60 10.16 -12.90
N LYS A 204 -10.67 10.31 -13.70
CA LYS A 204 -11.92 10.92 -13.25
C LYS A 204 -12.57 10.11 -12.11
N GLU A 205 -12.62 8.79 -12.23
CA GLU A 205 -13.14 7.90 -11.18
C GLU A 205 -12.30 7.97 -9.90
N ALA A 206 -10.96 7.89 -10.02
CA ALA A 206 -10.05 8.00 -8.89
C ALA A 206 -10.17 9.35 -8.17
N LEU A 207 -10.25 10.45 -8.93
CA LEU A 207 -10.42 11.79 -8.36
C LEU A 207 -11.78 11.96 -7.67
N ALA A 208 -12.85 11.39 -8.22
CA ALA A 208 -14.17 11.44 -7.59
C ALA A 208 -14.14 10.77 -6.22
N LEU A 209 -13.56 9.57 -6.14
CA LEU A 209 -13.42 8.84 -4.88
C LEU A 209 -12.45 9.53 -3.91
N TYR A 210 -11.34 10.08 -4.41
CA TYR A 210 -10.40 10.83 -3.57
C TYR A 210 -11.07 12.03 -2.92
N ASN A 211 -11.89 12.78 -3.68
CA ASN A 211 -12.61 13.93 -3.14
C ASN A 211 -13.65 13.51 -2.10
N SER A 212 -14.37 12.38 -2.30
CA SER A 212 -15.34 11.90 -1.31
C SER A 212 -14.67 11.43 -0.01
N MET A 213 -13.50 10.79 -0.10
CA MET A 213 -12.72 10.37 1.07
C MET A 213 -12.21 11.58 1.88
N GLN A 214 -11.88 12.69 1.21
CA GLN A 214 -11.42 13.91 1.89
C GLN A 214 -12.56 14.68 2.57
N SER A 215 -13.80 14.62 2.04
CA SER A 215 -14.95 15.26 2.67
C SER A 215 -15.49 14.52 3.89
N ASP A 216 -15.26 13.21 3.97
CA ASP A 216 -15.70 12.37 5.09
C ASP A 216 -14.60 11.37 5.51
N PRO A 217 -13.67 11.79 6.40
CA PRO A 217 -12.60 10.92 6.90
C PRO A 217 -13.11 9.69 7.68
N THR A 218 -14.38 9.72 8.12
CA THR A 218 -14.96 8.67 8.98
C THR A 218 -15.48 7.45 8.23
N GLN A 219 -15.59 7.48 6.89
CA GLN A 219 -15.98 6.31 6.10
C GLN A 219 -14.94 5.18 6.10
N SER A 220 -13.65 5.48 6.28
CA SER A 220 -12.60 4.46 6.46
C SER A 220 -12.87 3.53 7.65
N TYR A 221 -13.58 4.04 8.68
CA TYR A 221 -13.98 3.28 9.87
C TYR A 221 -15.24 2.42 9.66
N GLN A 222 -16.11 2.75 8.69
CA GLN A 222 -17.39 2.05 8.54
C GLN A 222 -17.27 0.67 7.87
N GLN A 223 -16.19 0.42 7.14
CA GLN A 223 -15.93 -0.90 6.53
C GLN A 223 -15.56 -1.95 7.60
N SER A 224 -14.92 -1.55 8.71
CA SER A 224 -14.58 -2.43 9.84
C SER A 224 -15.77 -2.70 10.78
N SER A 225 -16.76 -1.81 10.86
CA SER A 225 -18.00 -2.05 11.62
C SER A 225 -18.94 -3.02 10.91
N LEU A 226 -18.98 -3.02 9.57
CA LEU A 226 -19.66 -4.07 8.78
C LEU A 226 -19.05 -5.46 9.00
N LEU A 227 -17.73 -5.56 9.19
CA LEU A 227 -17.04 -6.81 9.56
C LEU A 227 -17.45 -7.31 10.95
N LYS A 228 -17.58 -6.42 11.94
CA LYS A 228 -18.09 -6.77 13.29
C LYS A 228 -19.54 -7.30 13.21
N ASN A 229 -20.38 -6.68 12.37
CA ASN A 229 -21.80 -7.06 12.23
C ASN A 229 -22.01 -8.38 11.46
N LYS A 230 -21.21 -8.66 10.42
CA LYS A 230 -21.24 -9.96 9.70
C LYS A 230 -20.74 -11.13 10.56
N ARG A 231 -19.71 -10.92 11.39
CA ARG A 231 -19.20 -11.92 12.36
C ARG A 231 -20.23 -12.27 13.44
N ARG A 232 -20.93 -11.28 14.01
CA ARG A 232 -22.01 -11.49 14.99
C ARG A 232 -23.20 -12.24 14.40
N SER A 233 -23.58 -11.94 13.14
CA SER A 233 -24.66 -12.67 12.43
C SER A 233 -24.32 -14.12 12.11
N SER A 234 -23.05 -14.42 11.79
CA SER A 234 -22.61 -15.79 11.49
C SER A 234 -22.54 -16.66 12.76
N LYS A 235 -22.14 -16.09 13.91
CA LYS A 235 -22.15 -16.78 15.22
C LYS A 235 -23.57 -17.13 15.70
N LYS A 236 -24.56 -16.25 15.48
CA LYS A 236 -25.97 -16.50 15.83
C LYS A 236 -26.61 -17.64 15.03
N LYS A 237 -26.20 -17.86 13.78
CA LYS A 237 -26.73 -18.96 12.94
C LYS A 237 -26.20 -20.34 13.34
N ASN A 238 -25.01 -20.42 13.94
CA ASN A 238 -24.42 -21.69 14.38
C ASN A 238 -24.85 -22.13 15.79
N ASN A 239 -25.42 -21.23 16.60
CA ASN A 239 -25.92 -21.56 17.95
C ASN A 239 -27.41 -21.94 17.98
N ASN A 240 -28.10 -21.91 16.82
CA ASN A 240 -29.51 -22.27 16.67
C ASN A 240 -29.70 -23.61 15.92
N LYS A 241 -28.70 -24.50 15.98
CA LYS A 241 -28.75 -25.84 15.40
C LYS A 241 -28.34 -26.88 16.43
#